data_AF-F0G493-F1
#
_entry.id   AF-F0G493-F1
#
_cell.length_a   1.000
_cell.length_b   1.000
_cell.length_c   1.000
_cell.angle_alpha   90.00
_cell.angle_beta   90.00
_cell.angle_gamma   90.00
#
_symmetry.space_group_name_H-M   'P 1'
#
loop_
_entity.id
_entity.type
_entity.pdbx_description
1 polymer ?
#
loop_
_entity_poly.entity_id
_entity_poly.type
_entity_poly.pdbx_seq_one_letter_code
_entity_poly.pdbx_strand_id
1 'polypeptide(L)'
;MQASELSGVPRAAERALTRSDYKTLGLAALGGALEFYDFIIFVFFAPAIGQLFFPHDIPDWLRQLQTFGIFAAGYLARPLGGVIMAHFGDLVGR
;
A
#
# COMPACT_ATOMS: atom_id res chain seq x y z
N MET A 1 8.49 47.14 -24.83
CA MET A 1 9.34 46.05 -24.32
C MET A 1 8.47 45.12 -23.50
N GLN A 2 8.40 43.85 -23.94
CA GLN A 2 8.34 42.65 -23.07
C GLN A 2 7.10 42.44 -22.19
N ALA A 3 5.97 42.00 -22.77
CA ALA A 3 4.87 41.38 -22.01
C ALA A 3 3.93 40.49 -22.87
N SER A 4 4.47 39.67 -23.79
CA SER A 4 3.63 38.81 -24.65
C SER A 4 4.24 37.41 -24.90
N GLU A 5 4.84 36.79 -23.89
CA GLU A 5 5.45 35.45 -24.02
C GLU A 5 4.99 34.43 -22.95
N LEU A 6 3.80 34.60 -22.34
CA LEU A 6 3.34 33.71 -21.25
C LEU A 6 2.16 32.78 -21.58
N SER A 7 1.90 32.43 -22.85
CA SER A 7 0.80 31.52 -23.21
C SER A 7 1.22 30.26 -23.96
N GLY A 8 2.40 29.72 -23.65
CA GLY A 8 2.95 28.51 -24.26
C GLY A 8 2.80 27.23 -23.43
N VAL A 9 1.93 27.17 -22.41
CA VAL A 9 1.69 25.90 -21.70
C VAL A 9 0.73 25.08 -22.57
N PRO A 10 1.18 23.97 -23.20
CA PRO A 10 0.25 23.06 -23.85
C PRO A 10 -0.72 22.57 -22.78
N ARG A 11 -1.99 22.94 -22.91
CA ARG A 11 -3.06 22.30 -22.15
C ARG A 11 -2.99 20.83 -22.52
N ALA A 12 -2.47 20.00 -21.61
CA ALA A 12 -2.47 18.56 -21.79
C ALA A 12 -3.90 18.18 -22.18
N ALA A 13 -4.07 17.76 -23.43
CA ALA A 13 -5.39 17.41 -23.94
C ALA A 13 -5.97 16.36 -22.98
N GLU A 14 -7.18 16.59 -22.47
CA GLU A 14 -7.91 15.62 -21.67
C GLU A 14 -8.12 14.36 -22.50
N ARG A 15 -7.15 13.46 -22.45
CA ARG A 15 -7.19 12.21 -23.19
C ARG A 15 -8.20 11.31 -22.48
N ALA A 16 -9.26 10.94 -23.19
CA ALA A 16 -10.25 10.00 -22.68
C ALA A 16 -9.56 8.68 -22.27
N LEU A 17 -9.95 8.15 -21.11
CA LEU A 17 -9.42 6.90 -20.58
C LEU A 17 -9.73 5.75 -21.54
N THR A 18 -8.70 5.00 -21.89
CA THR A 18 -8.83 3.82 -22.74
C THR A 18 -9.22 2.60 -21.89
N ARG A 19 -9.69 1.52 -22.53
CA ARG A 19 -9.95 0.24 -21.84
C ARG A 19 -8.72 -0.29 -21.10
N SER A 20 -7.52 -0.03 -21.63
CA SER A 20 -6.27 -0.43 -20.97
C SER A 20 -6.05 0.36 -19.68
N ASP A 21 -6.37 1.65 -19.67
CA ASP A 21 -6.22 2.50 -18.47
C ASP A 21 -7.19 2.05 -17.37
N TYR A 22 -8.43 1.71 -17.72
CA TYR A 22 -9.39 1.12 -16.77
C TYR A 22 -8.91 -0.22 -16.21
N LYS A 23 -8.29 -1.07 -17.03
CA LYS A 23 -7.71 -2.35 -16.58
C LYS A 23 -6.57 -2.11 -15.59
N THR A 24 -5.64 -1.21 -15.91
CA THR A 24 -4.52 -0.85 -15.02
C THR A 24 -5.02 -0.25 -13.71
N LEU A 25 -6.00 0.67 -13.78
CA LEU A 25 -6.62 1.25 -12.59
C LEU A 25 -7.31 0.18 -11.74
N GLY A 26 -8.03 -0.76 -12.35
CA GLY A 26 -8.67 -1.87 -11.65
C GLY A 26 -7.65 -2.75 -10.93
N LEU A 27 -6.54 -3.10 -11.59
CA LEU A 27 -5.46 -3.87 -10.97
C LEU A 27 -4.79 -3.12 -9.81
N ALA A 28 -4.53 -1.82 -9.97
CA ALA A 28 -3.98 -0.99 -8.90
C ALA A 28 -4.93 -0.87 -7.70
N ALA A 29 -6.23 -0.66 -7.98
CA ALA A 29 -7.27 -0.56 -6.95
C ALA A 29 -7.45 -1.89 -6.21
N LEU A 30 -7.43 -3.03 -6.92
CA LEU A 30 -7.49 -4.36 -6.30
C LEU A 30 -6.28 -4.61 -5.39
N GLY A 31 -5.08 -4.22 -5.82
CA GLY A 31 -3.88 -4.29 -4.98
C GLY A 31 -4.02 -3.46 -3.70
N GLY A 32 -4.45 -2.20 -3.82
CA GLY A 32 -4.69 -1.35 -2.66
C GLY A 32 -5.81 -1.87 -1.75
N ALA A 33 -6.87 -2.45 -2.31
CA ALA A 33 -7.95 -3.06 -1.54
C ALA A 33 -7.49 -4.29 -0.76
N LEU A 34 -6.63 -5.14 -1.35
CA LEU A 34 -6.05 -6.30 -0.66
C LEU A 34 -5.14 -5.86 0.50
N GLU A 35 -4.34 -4.82 0.31
CA GLU A 35 -3.55 -4.25 1.42
C GLU A 35 -4.43 -3.72 2.54
N PHE A 36 -5.51 -3.01 2.20
CA PHE A 36 -6.44 -2.47 3.19
C PHE A 36 -7.21 -3.55 3.95
N TYR A 37 -7.58 -4.63 3.25
CA TYR A 37 -8.21 -5.81 3.84
C TYR A 37 -7.28 -6.44 4.90
N ASP A 38 -6.02 -6.66 4.56
CA ASP A 38 -5.01 -7.20 5.47
C ASP A 38 -4.77 -6.28 6.70
N PHE A 39 -4.81 -4.96 6.51
CA PHE A 39 -4.73 -4.02 7.63
C PHE A 39 -5.89 -4.12 8.59
N ILE A 40 -7.11 -4.10 8.06
CA ILE A 40 -8.32 -4.17 8.88
C ILE A 40 -8.36 -5.50 9.63
N ILE A 41 -8.10 -6.62 8.94
CA ILE A 41 -8.18 -7.94 9.56
C ILE A 41 -7.15 -8.07 10.68
N PHE A 42 -5.92 -7.58 10.48
CA PHE A 42 -4.90 -7.61 11.54
C PHE A 42 -5.34 -6.78 12.76
N VAL A 43 -5.76 -5.53 12.55
CA VAL A 43 -6.17 -4.64 13.66
C VAL A 43 -7.35 -5.24 14.42
N PHE A 44 -8.31 -5.83 13.70
CA PHE A 44 -9.45 -6.52 14.29
C PHE A 44 -9.02 -7.69 15.18
N PHE A 45 -8.05 -8.49 14.74
CA PHE A 45 -7.51 -9.62 15.50
C PHE A 45 -6.38 -9.27 16.47
N ALA A 46 -5.90 -8.02 16.51
CA ALA A 46 -4.77 -7.62 17.34
C ALA A 46 -4.95 -7.97 18.84
N PRO A 47 -6.14 -7.80 19.47
CA PRO A 47 -6.34 -8.24 20.85
C PRO A 47 -6.21 -9.75 21.03
N ALA A 48 -6.76 -10.53 20.09
CA ALA A 48 -6.70 -11.99 20.12
C ALA A 48 -5.27 -12.50 19.91
N ILE A 49 -4.54 -11.93 18.95
CA ILE A 49 -3.11 -12.20 18.72
C ILE A 49 -2.31 -11.84 19.98
N GLY A 50 -2.59 -10.68 20.57
CA GLY A 50 -2.00 -10.25 21.82
C GLY A 50 -2.10 -11.33 22.90
N GLN A 51 -3.33 -11.77 23.18
CA GLN A 51 -3.60 -12.74 24.25
C GLN A 51 -3.02 -14.13 23.97
N LEU A 52 -2.95 -14.55 22.71
CA LEU A 52 -2.52 -15.89 22.35
C LEU A 52 -1.00 -16.04 22.26
N PHE A 53 -0.30 -14.98 21.82
CA PHE A 53 1.14 -15.05 21.53
C PHE A 53 2.02 -14.39 22.60
N PHE A 54 1.46 -13.55 23.47
CA PHE A 54 2.22 -12.86 24.52
C PHE A 54 1.77 -13.26 25.92
N PRO A 55 2.68 -13.26 26.90
CA PRO A 55 2.39 -13.64 28.28
C PRO A 55 1.28 -12.81 28.94
N HIS A 56 0.57 -13.41 29.92
CA HIS A 56 -0.50 -12.74 30.66
C HIS A 56 -0.02 -11.81 31.79
N ASP A 57 1.22 -11.99 32.23
CA ASP A 57 1.86 -11.26 33.34
C ASP A 57 2.42 -9.89 32.93
N ILE A 58 2.46 -9.57 31.64
CA ILE A 58 2.85 -8.23 31.17
C ILE A 58 1.64 -7.27 31.13
N PRO A 59 1.87 -5.95 31.34
CA PRO A 59 0.82 -4.95 31.20
C PRO A 59 0.16 -4.98 29.81
N ASP A 60 -1.16 -4.78 29.75
CA ASP A 60 -1.92 -4.87 28.50
C ASP A 60 -1.45 -3.86 27.43
N TRP A 61 -1.04 -2.66 27.84
CA TRP A 61 -0.50 -1.66 26.90
C TRP A 61 0.79 -2.14 26.22
N LEU A 62 1.63 -2.89 26.93
CA LEU A 62 2.89 -3.42 26.41
C LEU A 62 2.63 -4.57 25.44
N ARG A 63 1.68 -5.45 25.78
CA ARG A 63 1.19 -6.50 24.88
C ARG A 63 0.66 -5.91 23.58
N GLN A 64 -0.18 -4.88 23.66
CA GLN A 64 -0.74 -4.22 22.48
C GLN A 64 0.35 -3.55 21.64
N LEU A 65 1.33 -2.90 22.29
CA LEU A 65 2.48 -2.30 21.62
C LEU A 65 3.30 -3.35 20.86
N GLN A 66 3.53 -4.52 21.45
CA GLN A 66 4.25 -5.62 20.81
C GLN A 66 3.47 -6.18 19.61
N THR A 67 2.15 -6.38 19.73
CA THR A 67 1.30 -6.81 18.61
C THR A 67 1.35 -5.81 17.45
N PHE A 68 1.20 -4.51 17.73
CA PHE A 68 1.36 -3.48 16.69
C PHE A 68 2.81 -3.33 16.22
N GLY A 69 3.80 -3.72 17.01
CA GLY A 69 5.19 -3.82 16.59
C GLY A 69 5.39 -4.88 15.51
N ILE A 70 4.75 -6.05 15.64
CA ILE A 70 4.73 -7.09 14.60
C ILE A 70 4.05 -6.57 13.33
N PHE A 71 2.93 -5.86 13.48
CA PHE A 71 2.26 -5.21 12.35
C PHE A 71 3.17 -4.24 11.62
N ALA A 72 3.85 -3.36 12.35
CA ALA A 72 4.78 -2.39 11.78
C ALA A 72 5.96 -3.08 11.08
N ALA A 73 6.51 -4.15 11.66
CA ALA A 73 7.55 -4.95 11.03
C ALA A 73 7.07 -5.59 9.71
N GLY A 74 5.85 -6.15 9.70
CA GLY A 74 5.22 -6.68 8.47
C GLY A 74 4.95 -5.58 7.43
N TYR A 75 4.57 -4.38 7.88
CA TYR A 75 4.41 -3.23 6.98
C TYR A 75 5.73 -2.83 6.32
N LEU A 76 6.83 -2.82 7.06
CA LEU A 76 8.17 -2.55 6.52
C LEU A 76 8.66 -3.63 5.56
N ALA A 77 8.08 -4.84 5.58
CA ALA A 77 8.35 -5.87 4.59
C ALA A 77 7.64 -5.60 3.24
N ARG A 78 6.63 -4.71 3.18
CA ARG A 78 5.92 -4.38 1.91
C ARG A 78 6.85 -3.81 0.84
N PRO A 79 7.71 -2.81 1.11
CA PRO A 79 8.70 -2.34 0.12
C PRO A 79 9.59 -3.46 -0.41
N LEU A 80 10.03 -4.37 0.45
CA LEU A 80 10.83 -5.52 0.04
C LEU A 80 10.04 -6.43 -0.90
N GLY A 81 8.80 -6.75 -0.57
CA GLY A 81 7.88 -7.47 -1.45
C GLY A 81 7.67 -6.76 -2.79
N GLY A 82 7.53 -5.44 -2.78
CA GLY A 82 7.39 -4.62 -3.99
C GLY A 82 8.63 -4.67 -4.89
N VAL A 83 9.84 -4.58 -4.33
CA VAL A 83 11.09 -4.73 -5.09
C VAL A 83 11.19 -6.13 -5.70
N ILE A 84 10.87 -7.17 -4.92
CA ILE A 84 10.89 -8.56 -5.40
C ILE A 84 9.85 -8.76 -6.52
N MET A 85 8.61 -8.30 -6.32
CA MET A 85 7.55 -8.43 -7.32
C MET A 85 7.80 -7.59 -8.56
N ALA A 86 8.41 -6.41 -8.44
CA ALA A 86 8.84 -5.61 -9.58
C ALA A 86 9.92 -6.36 -10.38
N HIS A 87 10.91 -6.95 -9.71
CA HIS A 87 11.94 -7.76 -10.36
C HIS A 87 11.34 -8.96 -11.11
N PHE A 88 10.42 -9.71 -10.48
CA PHE A 88 9.72 -10.81 -11.15
C PHE A 88 8.79 -10.31 -12.27
N GLY A 89 8.13 -9.17 -12.10
CA GLY A 89 7.28 -8.54 -13.12
C GLY A 89 8.08 -8.14 -14.37
N ASP A 90 9.29 -7.62 -14.18
CA ASP A 90 10.22 -7.28 -15.27
C ASP A 90 10.70 -8.54 -16.02
N LEU A 91 10.89 -9.65 -15.30
CA LEU A 91 11.32 -10.94 -15.87
C LEU A 91 10.21 -11.71 -16.59
N VAL A 92 8.99 -11.70 -16.05
CA VAL A 92 7.83 -12.39 -16.63
C VAL A 92 7.27 -11.61 -17.82
N GLY A 93 7.51 -10.30 -17.87
CA GLY A 93 7.42 -9.51 -19.09
C GLY A 93 6.00 -9.08 -19.50
N ARG A 94 6.02 -8.00 -20.28
CA ARG A 94 4.90 -7.22 -20.83
C ARG A 94 3.79 -8.04 -21.48
#